data_AF-A0A0C3PD25-F1
#
_entry.id   AF-A0A0C3PD25-F1
#
_cell.length_a   1.000
_cell.length_b   1.000
_cell.length_c   1.000
_cell.angle_alpha   90.00
_cell.angle_beta   90.00
_cell.angle_gamma   90.00
#
_symmetry.space_group_name_H-M   'P 1'
#
loop_
_entity.id
_entity.type
_entity.pdbx_description
1 polymer ?
#
loop_
_entity_poly.entity_id
_entity_poly.type
_entity_poly.pdbx_seq_one_letter_code
_entity_poly.pdbx_strand_id
1 'polypeptide(L)'
;MEDYQTLYSASRSRTGSYQGDQLSLHATVAQLMAHVKHLSEAKTSMEEQLTSVREATESLVSRLETVEQMLGELQEKCVDQQKHTSSRTNSNDHSVLKSIIQPLFSHMCGIECEGTKRNRVAALAAIKPLENDEPFILTSDSTRLWRPNWLGNVDDKLNDMFIKEVAERVFNNEKSQREQLQLKTIPDKSFDLQIMKDCAKTYFRTIHKRVKEEMSDQGARRTKERLGQNRQRARRVTVATARRKAASQYEAETGHQGAEALILTDLGSDIISCNDNEVSDDTLQ
;
A
#
# COMPACT_ATOMS: atom_id res chain seq x y z
N MET A 1 23.32 -31.36 -57.27
CA MET A 1 23.85 -30.65 -58.44
C MET A 1 25.09 -31.42 -58.85
N GLU A 2 24.94 -32.16 -59.96
CA GLU A 2 25.97 -32.74 -60.83
C GLU A 2 26.85 -33.90 -60.35
N ASP A 3 26.52 -35.07 -60.91
CA ASP A 3 27.37 -36.21 -61.22
C ASP A 3 28.69 -35.81 -61.88
N TYR A 4 29.75 -36.63 -61.75
CA TYR A 4 30.55 -37.02 -62.92
C TYR A 4 31.20 -38.40 -62.74
N GLN A 5 31.01 -39.19 -63.79
CA GLN A 5 31.49 -40.54 -64.05
C GLN A 5 33.01 -40.64 -64.26
N THR A 6 33.54 -41.76 -63.80
CA THR A 6 34.36 -42.75 -64.53
C THR A 6 35.28 -42.27 -65.66
N LEU A 7 36.59 -42.50 -65.52
CA LEU A 7 37.47 -42.83 -66.65
C LEU A 7 38.43 -43.97 -66.29
N TYR A 8 38.22 -45.10 -66.97
CA TYR A 8 39.19 -46.17 -67.16
C TYR A 8 40.39 -45.64 -67.94
N SER A 9 41.61 -46.01 -67.52
CA SER A 9 42.79 -45.99 -68.39
C SER A 9 43.69 -47.15 -68.02
N ALA A 10 43.72 -48.15 -68.90
CA ALA A 10 44.70 -49.21 -68.88
C ALA A 10 46.04 -48.67 -69.40
N SER A 11 47.14 -48.93 -68.69
CA SER A 11 48.49 -48.84 -69.26
C SER A 11 49.46 -49.76 -68.54
N ARG A 12 49.75 -50.86 -69.24
CA ARG A 12 51.04 -51.55 -69.42
C ARG A 12 52.07 -51.52 -68.29
N SER A 13 52.39 -52.73 -67.87
CA SER A 13 53.63 -53.19 -67.23
C SER A 13 54.87 -52.36 -67.56
N ARG A 14 55.50 -51.82 -66.51
CA ARG A 14 56.92 -51.49 -66.52
C ARG A 14 57.53 -51.98 -65.22
N THR A 15 58.38 -52.97 -65.36
CA THR A 15 59.34 -53.44 -64.37
C THR A 15 60.18 -52.28 -63.86
N GLY A 16 60.33 -52.20 -62.54
CA GLY A 16 61.37 -51.40 -61.90
C GLY A 16 60.87 -50.39 -60.88
N SER A 17 61.26 -50.64 -59.62
CA SER A 17 61.60 -49.65 -58.58
C SER A 17 60.83 -49.85 -57.28
N TYR A 18 61.44 -50.60 -56.36
CA TYR A 18 61.07 -50.70 -54.93
C TYR A 18 61.20 -49.36 -54.17
N GLN A 19 61.39 -48.23 -54.86
CA GLN A 19 61.58 -46.89 -54.29
C GLN A 19 60.28 -46.04 -54.27
N GLY A 20 59.23 -46.42 -55.02
CA GLY A 20 57.96 -45.67 -55.08
C GLY A 20 57.05 -45.83 -53.84
N ASP A 21 56.94 -47.05 -53.30
CA ASP A 21 56.13 -47.33 -52.10
C ASP A 21 56.73 -46.73 -50.82
N GLN A 22 58.06 -46.61 -50.76
CA GLN A 22 58.78 -46.03 -49.63
C GLN A 22 58.53 -44.52 -49.50
N LEU A 23 58.37 -43.82 -50.63
CA LEU A 23 58.02 -42.39 -50.68
C LEU A 23 56.56 -42.13 -50.28
N SER A 24 55.65 -43.04 -50.64
CA SER A 24 54.23 -42.98 -50.26
C SER A 24 54.02 -43.15 -48.75
N LEU A 25 54.70 -44.13 -48.13
CA LEU A 25 54.66 -44.34 -46.68
C LEU A 25 55.27 -43.15 -45.91
N HIS A 26 56.33 -42.56 -46.43
CA HIS A 26 56.96 -41.40 -45.80
C HIS A 26 56.04 -40.16 -45.85
N ALA A 27 55.26 -39.98 -46.92
CA ALA A 27 54.28 -38.91 -47.04
C ALA A 27 53.12 -39.09 -46.05
N THR A 28 52.59 -40.30 -45.89
CA THR A 28 51.50 -40.58 -44.93
C THR A 28 51.96 -40.43 -43.49
N VAL A 29 53.18 -40.86 -43.15
CA VAL A 29 53.79 -40.65 -41.83
C VAL A 29 53.99 -39.15 -41.54
N ALA A 30 54.47 -38.37 -42.52
CA ALA A 30 54.60 -36.92 -42.38
C ALA A 30 53.25 -36.23 -42.12
N GLN A 31 52.19 -36.66 -42.81
CA GLN A 31 50.84 -36.14 -42.64
C GLN A 31 50.25 -36.50 -41.27
N LEU A 32 50.45 -37.73 -40.79
CA LEU A 32 50.10 -38.16 -39.44
C LEU A 32 50.83 -37.34 -38.37
N MET A 33 52.14 -37.09 -38.54
CA MET A 33 52.90 -36.24 -37.61
C MET A 33 52.37 -34.80 -37.58
N ALA A 34 52.00 -34.25 -38.74
CA ALA A 34 51.39 -32.92 -38.81
C ALA A 34 50.03 -32.86 -38.10
N HIS A 35 49.20 -33.89 -38.25
CA HIS A 35 47.91 -34.00 -37.55
C HIS A 35 48.09 -34.15 -36.04
N VAL A 36 49.03 -34.99 -35.59
CA VAL A 36 49.35 -35.15 -34.16
C VAL A 36 49.85 -33.83 -33.57
N LYS A 37 50.69 -33.09 -34.31
CA LYS A 37 51.16 -31.77 -33.88
C LYS A 37 50.02 -30.76 -33.76
N HIS A 38 49.13 -30.70 -34.75
CA HIS A 38 47.96 -29.82 -34.71
C HIS A 38 47.00 -30.19 -33.57
N LEU A 39 46.76 -31.49 -33.34
CA LEU A 39 45.97 -31.98 -32.22
C LEU A 39 46.60 -31.63 -30.86
N SER A 40 47.92 -31.72 -30.76
CA SER A 40 48.69 -31.30 -29.59
C SER A 40 48.49 -29.82 -29.31
N GLU A 41 48.65 -28.95 -30.31
CA GLU A 41 48.48 -27.50 -30.18
C GLU A 41 47.02 -27.12 -29.84
N ALA A 42 46.04 -27.78 -30.46
CA ALA A 42 44.63 -27.58 -30.14
C ALA A 42 44.30 -28.03 -28.70
N LYS A 43 44.90 -29.13 -28.24
CA LYS A 43 44.73 -29.62 -26.87
C LYS A 43 45.30 -28.63 -25.85
N THR A 44 46.51 -28.12 -26.06
CA THR A 44 47.10 -27.12 -25.15
C THR A 44 46.27 -25.84 -25.12
N SER A 45 45.77 -25.39 -26.28
CA SER A 45 44.90 -24.21 -26.34
C SER A 45 43.57 -24.42 -25.60
N MET A 46 42.94 -25.59 -25.72
CA MET A 46 41.72 -25.90 -24.96
C MET A 46 41.98 -26.01 -23.45
N GLU A 47 43.13 -26.55 -23.04
CA GLU A 47 43.51 -26.61 -21.62
C GLU A 47 43.68 -25.19 -21.03
N GLU A 48 44.29 -24.27 -21.78
CA GLU A 48 44.41 -22.85 -21.39
C GLU A 48 43.04 -22.13 -21.29
N GLN A 49 42.12 -22.44 -22.21
CA GLN A 49 40.76 -21.88 -22.13
C GLN A 49 40.00 -22.44 -20.92
N LEU A 50 40.15 -23.73 -20.61
CA LEU A 50 39.53 -24.35 -19.44
C LEU A 50 40.04 -23.76 -18.14
N THR A 51 41.34 -23.50 -18.00
CA THR A 51 41.89 -22.83 -16.82
C THR A 51 41.37 -21.41 -16.69
N SER A 52 41.35 -20.63 -17.78
CA SER A 52 40.82 -19.27 -17.78
C SER A 52 39.33 -19.20 -17.39
N VAL A 53 38.49 -20.09 -17.93
CA VAL A 53 37.06 -20.17 -17.59
C VAL A 53 36.88 -20.56 -16.11
N ARG A 54 37.70 -21.48 -15.60
CA ARG A 54 37.66 -21.88 -14.20
C ARG A 54 37.98 -20.72 -13.27
N GLU A 55 39.04 -19.97 -13.54
CA GLU A 55 39.42 -18.78 -12.77
C GLU A 55 38.32 -17.70 -12.80
N ALA A 56 37.72 -17.46 -13.97
CA ALA A 56 36.60 -16.53 -14.09
C ALA A 56 35.36 -16.99 -13.29
N THR A 57 35.10 -18.29 -13.27
CA THR A 57 33.98 -18.87 -12.50
C THR A 57 34.21 -18.75 -11.01
N GLU A 58 35.43 -19.05 -10.53
CA GLU A 58 35.81 -18.89 -9.12
C GLU A 58 35.68 -17.41 -8.70
N SER A 59 36.10 -16.46 -9.56
CA SER A 59 35.92 -15.02 -9.32
C SER A 59 34.43 -14.60 -9.24
N LEU A 60 33.58 -15.14 -10.10
CA LEU A 60 32.14 -14.86 -10.08
C LEU A 60 31.48 -15.40 -8.81
N VAL A 61 31.86 -16.59 -8.34
CA VAL A 61 31.36 -17.17 -7.09
C VAL A 61 31.70 -16.27 -5.91
N SER A 62 32.95 -15.81 -5.77
CA SER A 62 33.33 -14.90 -4.67
C SER A 62 32.56 -13.56 -4.73
N ARG A 63 32.26 -13.04 -5.93
CA ARG A 63 31.45 -11.84 -6.09
C ARG A 63 29.99 -12.07 -5.68
N LEU A 64 29.42 -13.24 -6.00
CA LEU A 64 28.07 -13.60 -5.59
C LEU A 64 27.97 -13.73 -4.07
N GLU A 65 28.92 -14.42 -3.43
CA GLU A 65 28.99 -14.52 -1.97
C GLU A 65 29.05 -13.14 -1.29
N THR A 66 29.85 -12.22 -1.86
CA THR A 66 29.93 -10.84 -1.36
C THR A 66 28.59 -10.10 -1.49
N VAL A 67 27.88 -10.27 -2.62
CA VAL A 67 26.56 -9.65 -2.83
C VAL A 67 25.51 -10.25 -1.90
N GLU A 68 25.53 -11.57 -1.69
CA GLU A 68 24.65 -12.24 -0.73
C GLU A 68 24.89 -11.73 0.69
N GLN A 69 26.15 -11.57 1.10
CA GLN A 69 26.49 -10.99 2.40
C GLN A 69 25.98 -9.54 2.52
N MET A 70 26.20 -8.70 1.51
CA MET A 70 25.70 -7.33 1.50
C MET A 70 24.16 -7.26 1.53
N LEU A 71 23.48 -8.18 0.85
CA LEU A 71 22.01 -8.29 0.89
C LEU A 71 21.53 -8.71 2.28
N GLY A 72 22.21 -9.66 2.93
CA GLY A 72 21.94 -10.06 4.30
C GLY A 72 22.07 -8.89 5.28
N GLU A 73 23.16 -8.12 5.18
CA GLU A 73 23.36 -6.93 6.02
C GLU A 73 22.31 -5.83 5.75
N LEU A 74 21.92 -5.62 4.48
CA LEU A 74 20.86 -4.66 4.14
C LEU A 74 19.50 -5.11 4.67
N GLN A 75 19.21 -6.41 4.61
CA GLN A 75 17.98 -6.97 5.13
C GLN A 75 17.91 -6.81 6.66
N GLU A 76 19.01 -7.09 7.38
CA GLU A 76 19.10 -6.89 8.82
C GLU A 76 18.94 -5.40 9.20
N LYS A 77 19.64 -4.49 8.49
CA LYS A 77 19.48 -3.05 8.66
C LYS A 77 18.05 -2.56 8.39
N CYS A 78 17.36 -3.14 7.39
CA CYS A 78 15.96 -2.83 7.11
C CYS A 78 15.02 -3.32 8.23
N VAL A 79 15.24 -4.53 8.77
CA VAL A 79 14.43 -5.07 9.88
C VAL A 79 14.63 -4.25 11.15
N ASP A 80 15.85 -3.83 11.44
CA ASP A 80 16.17 -3.01 12.62
C ASP A 80 15.65 -1.57 12.46
N GLN A 81 15.74 -0.99 11.26
CA GLN A 81 15.09 0.30 10.98
C GLN A 81 13.56 0.18 11.08
N GLN A 82 12.96 -0.92 10.64
CA GLN A 82 11.50 -1.10 10.74
C GLN A 82 11.01 -1.27 12.19
N LYS A 83 11.86 -1.77 13.10
CA LYS A 83 11.59 -1.78 14.55
C LYS A 83 11.81 -0.41 15.22
N HIS A 84 12.78 0.38 14.78
CA HIS A 84 13.12 1.67 15.39
C HIS A 84 12.46 2.89 14.75
N THR A 85 11.91 2.78 13.55
CA THR A 85 11.10 3.81 12.89
C THR A 85 9.64 3.39 12.84
N SER A 86 9.06 3.10 14.00
CA SER A 86 7.65 3.48 14.20
C SER A 86 7.60 5.01 14.34
N SER A 87 8.08 5.73 13.32
CA SER A 87 7.56 7.06 13.04
C SER A 87 6.09 6.80 12.80
N ARG A 88 5.32 6.99 13.86
CA ARG A 88 3.90 6.75 13.92
C ARG A 88 3.31 7.69 12.88
N THR A 89 3.18 7.21 11.65
CA THR A 89 2.63 7.94 10.51
C THR A 89 1.28 8.43 10.97
N ASN A 90 1.24 9.69 11.38
CA ASN A 90 0.08 10.17 12.05
C ASN A 90 -0.94 10.39 10.94
N SER A 91 -2.16 9.86 11.08
CA SER A 91 -3.19 10.02 10.03
C SER A 91 -3.48 11.50 9.73
N ASN A 92 -3.04 12.44 10.56
CA ASN A 92 -3.21 13.88 10.35
C ASN A 92 -2.21 14.43 9.30
N ASP A 93 -1.04 13.81 9.13
CA ASP A 93 -0.04 14.17 8.11
C ASP A 93 -0.52 13.85 6.68
N HIS A 94 -1.53 12.99 6.58
CA HIS A 94 -2.13 12.53 5.32
C HIS A 94 -3.64 12.82 5.28
N SER A 95 -4.03 14.05 5.62
CA SER A 95 -5.44 14.49 5.67
C SER A 95 -6.22 14.22 4.37
N VAL A 96 -5.57 14.32 3.20
CA VAL A 96 -6.15 14.02 1.88
C VAL A 96 -6.58 12.56 1.76
N LEU A 97 -5.78 11.62 2.29
CA LEU A 97 -6.13 10.19 2.27
C LEU A 97 -7.43 9.94 3.04
N LYS A 98 -7.63 10.65 4.15
CA LYS A 98 -8.86 10.53 4.94
C LYS A 98 -10.10 10.92 4.14
N SER A 99 -10.04 12.01 3.36
CA SER A 99 -11.17 12.43 2.51
C SER A 99 -11.48 11.47 1.37
N ILE A 100 -10.51 10.66 0.92
CA ILE A 100 -10.68 9.66 -0.15
C ILE A 100 -11.13 8.31 0.42
N ILE A 101 -10.48 7.84 1.48
CA ILE A 101 -10.76 6.56 2.14
C ILE A 101 -12.19 6.55 2.69
N GLN A 102 -12.59 7.62 3.38
CA GLN A 102 -13.88 7.67 4.06
C GLN A 102 -15.10 7.41 3.13
N PRO A 103 -15.25 8.07 1.97
CA PRO A 103 -16.33 7.77 1.04
C PRO A 103 -16.17 6.42 0.35
N LEU A 104 -14.96 6.05 -0.09
CA LEU A 104 -14.71 4.76 -0.75
C LEU A 104 -15.06 3.58 0.16
N PHE A 105 -14.67 3.65 1.44
CA PHE A 105 -14.97 2.65 2.45
C PHE A 105 -16.48 2.41 2.58
N SER A 106 -17.27 3.48 2.65
CA SER A 106 -18.73 3.38 2.73
C SER A 106 -19.33 2.83 1.45
N HIS A 107 -18.84 3.26 0.29
CA HIS A 107 -19.27 2.75 -1.01
C HIS A 107 -19.01 1.24 -1.15
N MET A 108 -17.84 0.76 -0.73
CA MET A 108 -17.51 -0.67 -0.73
C MET A 108 -18.40 -1.50 0.22
N CYS A 109 -19.00 -0.88 1.22
CA CYS A 109 -20.00 -1.48 2.09
C CYS A 109 -21.45 -1.36 1.56
N GLY A 110 -21.65 -0.75 0.38
CA GLY A 110 -22.97 -0.52 -0.20
C GLY A 110 -23.76 0.61 0.46
N ILE A 111 -23.07 1.57 1.08
CA ILE A 111 -23.71 2.74 1.71
C ILE A 111 -23.47 3.96 0.85
N GLU A 112 -24.56 4.55 0.37
CA GLU A 112 -24.53 5.84 -0.30
C GLU A 112 -24.17 6.95 0.69
N CYS A 113 -23.14 7.72 0.36
CA CYS A 113 -22.51 8.68 1.27
C CYS A 113 -23.25 10.03 1.42
N GLU A 114 -24.44 10.17 0.81
CA GLU A 114 -25.28 11.37 0.81
C GLU A 114 -25.82 11.75 2.22
N GLY A 115 -25.68 10.88 3.21
CA GLY A 115 -26.14 11.11 4.58
C GLY A 115 -25.14 11.81 5.53
N THR A 116 -25.67 12.41 6.61
CA THR A 116 -24.85 12.96 7.71
C THR A 116 -23.94 11.89 8.35
N LYS A 117 -22.83 12.31 9.00
CA LYS A 117 -21.87 11.39 9.67
C LYS A 117 -22.53 10.37 10.61
N ARG A 118 -23.66 10.73 11.25
CA ARG A 118 -24.39 9.84 12.17
C ARG A 118 -25.15 8.76 11.42
N ASN A 119 -25.82 9.12 10.32
CA ASN A 119 -26.53 8.19 9.45
C ASN A 119 -25.58 7.12 8.93
N ARG A 120 -24.31 7.48 8.68
CA ARG A 120 -23.27 6.56 8.23
C ARG A 120 -22.90 5.49 9.26
N VAL A 121 -22.73 5.85 10.53
CA VAL A 121 -22.39 4.86 11.58
C VAL A 121 -23.56 3.91 11.81
N ALA A 122 -24.78 4.43 11.85
CA ALA A 122 -25.98 3.59 11.98
C ALA A 122 -26.16 2.66 10.76
N ALA A 123 -25.96 3.16 9.54
CA ALA A 123 -26.01 2.35 8.33
C ALA A 123 -24.92 1.26 8.32
N LEU A 124 -23.70 1.58 8.76
CA LEU A 124 -22.62 0.59 8.91
C LEU A 124 -22.95 -0.45 9.98
N ALA A 125 -23.54 -0.06 11.11
CA ALA A 125 -23.96 -0.96 12.17
C ALA A 125 -25.08 -1.92 11.73
N ALA A 126 -25.91 -1.52 10.78
CA ALA A 126 -26.94 -2.39 10.19
C ALA A 126 -26.35 -3.48 9.28
N ILE A 127 -25.10 -3.35 8.85
CA ILE A 127 -24.41 -4.36 8.04
C ILE A 127 -23.98 -5.52 8.92
N LYS A 128 -24.57 -6.69 8.68
CA LYS A 128 -24.21 -7.94 9.35
C LYS A 128 -23.10 -8.68 8.58
N PRO A 129 -22.19 -9.37 9.30
CA PRO A 129 -21.28 -10.32 8.68
C PRO A 129 -22.05 -11.47 8.05
N LEU A 130 -21.45 -12.13 7.05
CA LEU A 130 -22.03 -13.31 6.41
C LEU A 130 -21.84 -14.55 7.29
N GLU A 131 -22.81 -15.47 7.26
CA GLU A 131 -22.80 -16.68 8.11
C GLU A 131 -21.68 -17.67 7.76
N ASN A 132 -21.15 -17.62 6.53
CA ASN A 132 -20.13 -18.54 6.03
C ASN A 132 -18.70 -17.98 6.11
N ASP A 133 -18.47 -16.92 6.89
CA ASP A 133 -17.20 -16.17 6.93
C ASP A 133 -16.76 -15.64 5.56
N GLU A 134 -17.70 -15.44 4.63
CA GLU A 134 -17.39 -14.82 3.35
C GLU A 134 -17.17 -13.30 3.53
N PRO A 135 -16.15 -12.71 2.86
CA PRO A 135 -15.79 -11.31 3.07
C PRO A 135 -16.72 -10.31 2.35
N PHE A 136 -17.38 -10.73 1.27
CA PHE A 136 -18.22 -9.87 0.44
C PHE A 136 -19.34 -10.63 -0.28
N ILE A 137 -20.36 -9.90 -0.71
CA ILE A 137 -21.42 -10.37 -1.60
C ILE A 137 -21.15 -9.81 -3.01
N LEU A 138 -21.35 -10.61 -4.05
CA LEU A 138 -21.37 -10.14 -5.43
C LEU A 138 -22.76 -9.61 -5.80
N THR A 139 -22.81 -8.36 -6.24
CA THR A 139 -24.05 -7.75 -6.78
C THR A 139 -24.24 -8.17 -8.23
N SER A 140 -25.45 -8.00 -8.78
CA SER A 140 -25.78 -8.21 -10.21
C SER A 140 -24.76 -7.57 -11.16
N ASP A 141 -24.23 -6.42 -10.75
CA ASP A 141 -23.30 -5.61 -11.55
C ASP A 141 -21.84 -6.05 -11.35
N SER A 142 -21.61 -7.27 -10.83
CA SER A 142 -20.29 -7.80 -10.47
C SER A 142 -19.52 -6.96 -9.43
N THR A 143 -20.21 -6.06 -8.72
CA THR A 143 -19.61 -5.23 -7.67
C THR A 143 -19.58 -5.99 -6.35
N ARG A 144 -18.40 -6.02 -5.71
CA ARG A 144 -18.18 -6.65 -4.40
C ARG A 144 -18.63 -5.72 -3.27
N LEU A 145 -19.65 -6.15 -2.53
CA LEU A 145 -20.14 -5.48 -1.32
C LEU A 145 -19.57 -6.14 -0.08
N TRP A 146 -18.66 -5.46 0.60
CA TRP A 146 -17.95 -5.97 1.75
C TRP A 146 -18.82 -5.98 3.01
N ARG A 147 -18.66 -7.02 3.83
CA ARG A 147 -19.39 -7.25 5.08
C ARG A 147 -18.40 -7.39 6.25
N PRO A 148 -17.87 -6.28 6.77
CA PRO A 148 -16.89 -6.34 7.86
C PRO A 148 -17.48 -6.94 9.14
N ASN A 149 -16.66 -7.63 9.92
CA ASN A 149 -17.06 -8.14 11.23
C ASN A 149 -16.82 -7.06 12.29
N TRP A 150 -17.88 -6.34 12.65
CA TRP A 150 -17.83 -5.26 13.63
C TRP A 150 -17.74 -5.71 15.09
N LEU A 151 -18.07 -6.97 15.39
CA LEU A 151 -18.02 -7.51 16.76
C LEU A 151 -16.66 -8.14 17.08
N GLY A 152 -15.94 -8.57 16.04
CA GLY A 152 -14.59 -9.14 16.13
C GLY A 152 -13.49 -8.12 16.47
N ASN A 153 -12.25 -8.51 16.25
CA ASN A 153 -11.09 -7.63 16.35
C ASN A 153 -10.79 -6.98 15.02
N VAL A 154 -10.17 -5.81 15.08
CA VAL A 154 -9.74 -5.07 13.88
C VAL A 154 -8.73 -5.85 13.04
N ASP A 155 -7.89 -6.66 13.70
CA ASP A 155 -6.84 -7.45 13.07
C ASP A 155 -7.32 -8.86 12.65
N ASP A 156 -8.61 -9.16 12.79
CA ASP A 156 -9.19 -10.41 12.31
C ASP A 156 -9.07 -10.51 10.79
N LYS A 157 -8.92 -11.73 10.28
CA LYS A 157 -8.67 -12.01 8.85
C LYS A 157 -9.62 -11.26 7.89
N LEU A 158 -10.92 -11.30 8.14
CA LEU A 158 -11.93 -10.65 7.29
C LEU A 158 -11.78 -9.12 7.30
N ASN A 159 -11.50 -8.55 8.47
CA ASN A 159 -11.34 -7.11 8.63
C ASN A 159 -10.02 -6.64 8.01
N ASP A 160 -8.92 -7.39 8.16
CA ASP A 160 -7.64 -7.10 7.51
C ASP A 160 -7.74 -7.21 5.98
N MET A 161 -8.46 -8.21 5.45
CA MET A 161 -8.75 -8.31 4.01
C MET A 161 -9.49 -7.09 3.49
N PHE A 162 -10.52 -6.63 4.21
CA PHE A 162 -11.26 -5.43 3.81
C PHE A 162 -10.39 -4.17 3.86
N ILE A 163 -9.59 -4.00 4.92
CA ILE A 163 -8.66 -2.86 5.06
C ILE A 163 -7.64 -2.83 3.91
N LYS A 164 -7.10 -4.00 3.52
CA LYS A 164 -6.19 -4.15 2.38
C LYS A 164 -6.87 -3.76 1.07
N GLU A 165 -8.05 -4.30 0.80
CA GLU A 165 -8.79 -3.97 -0.43
C GLU A 165 -9.10 -2.47 -0.53
N VAL A 166 -9.51 -1.83 0.57
CA VAL A 166 -9.73 -0.37 0.59
C VAL A 166 -8.45 0.37 0.22
N ALA A 167 -7.32 0.00 0.80
CA ALA A 167 -6.02 0.63 0.52
C ALA A 167 -5.57 0.40 -0.93
N GLU A 168 -5.68 -0.82 -1.43
CA GLU A 168 -5.34 -1.18 -2.82
C GLU A 168 -6.21 -0.43 -3.81
N ARG A 169 -7.51 -0.26 -3.52
CA ARG A 169 -8.42 0.47 -4.40
C ARG A 169 -8.13 1.98 -4.42
N VAL A 170 -7.75 2.58 -3.29
CA VAL A 170 -7.23 3.96 -3.27
C VAL A 170 -5.96 4.07 -4.11
N PHE A 171 -5.01 3.15 -3.91
CA PHE A 171 -3.74 3.14 -4.62
C PHE A 171 -3.93 3.00 -6.14
N ASN A 172 -4.73 2.04 -6.58
CA ASN A 172 -4.99 1.77 -7.99
C ASN A 172 -5.74 2.91 -8.68
N ASN A 173 -6.69 3.54 -7.98
CA ASN A 173 -7.41 4.71 -8.50
C ASN A 173 -6.45 5.90 -8.72
N GLU A 174 -5.59 6.20 -7.74
CA GLU A 174 -4.59 7.26 -7.85
C GLU A 174 -3.55 6.93 -8.93
N LYS A 175 -3.07 5.68 -8.98
CA LYS A 175 -2.14 5.21 -10.01
C LYS A 175 -2.71 5.44 -11.41
N SER A 176 -3.97 5.04 -11.62
CA SER A 176 -4.68 5.24 -12.90
C SER A 176 -4.85 6.72 -13.23
N GLN A 177 -5.20 7.57 -12.26
CA GLN A 177 -5.32 9.02 -12.48
C GLN A 177 -3.99 9.66 -12.88
N ARG A 178 -2.88 9.23 -12.26
CA ARG A 178 -1.54 9.70 -12.58
C ARG A 178 -1.10 9.27 -13.98
N GLU A 179 -1.35 8.03 -14.35
CA GLU A 179 -0.94 7.45 -15.63
C GLU A 179 -1.80 7.99 -16.79
N GLN A 180 -3.11 8.09 -16.61
CA GLN A 180 -4.06 8.41 -17.68
C GLN A 180 -4.36 9.91 -17.81
N LEU A 181 -4.49 10.60 -16.67
CA LEU A 181 -4.95 11.99 -16.63
C LEU A 181 -3.86 12.96 -16.19
N GLN A 182 -2.68 12.46 -15.81
CA GLN A 182 -1.60 13.23 -15.16
C GLN A 182 -2.07 14.05 -13.95
N LEU A 183 -3.16 13.62 -13.31
CA LEU A 183 -3.70 14.25 -12.10
C LEU A 183 -3.05 13.61 -10.87
N LYS A 184 -2.54 14.45 -9.98
CA LYS A 184 -1.98 14.05 -8.67
C LYS A 184 -2.91 14.53 -7.57
N THR A 185 -3.88 13.69 -7.20
CA THR A 185 -4.81 14.00 -6.10
C THR A 185 -4.13 13.76 -4.76
N ILE A 186 -3.32 12.71 -4.66
CA ILE A 186 -2.55 12.37 -3.45
C ILE A 186 -1.12 12.91 -3.61
N PRO A 187 -0.53 13.62 -2.63
CA PRO A 187 0.87 14.03 -2.69
C PRO A 187 1.85 12.85 -2.78
N ASP A 188 2.98 13.00 -3.46
CA ASP A 188 3.95 11.91 -3.68
C ASP A 188 4.44 11.27 -2.37
N LYS A 189 4.67 12.07 -1.31
CA LYS A 189 5.03 11.59 0.03
C LYS A 189 3.97 10.69 0.71
N SER A 190 2.73 10.75 0.22
CA SER A 190 1.58 10.00 0.72
C SER A 190 1.17 8.89 -0.25
N PHE A 191 1.80 8.82 -1.44
CA PHE A 191 1.52 7.83 -2.48
C PHE A 191 2.36 6.57 -2.23
N ASP A 192 2.08 5.93 -1.11
CA ASP A 192 2.68 4.67 -0.70
C ASP A 192 1.59 3.74 -0.17
N LEU A 193 1.61 2.48 -0.60
CA LEU A 193 0.56 1.52 -0.27
C LEU A 193 0.50 1.23 1.24
N GLN A 194 1.64 1.21 1.92
CA GLN A 194 1.70 0.96 3.35
C GLN A 194 1.12 2.15 4.13
N ILE A 195 1.43 3.38 3.74
CA ILE A 195 0.82 4.59 4.31
C ILE A 195 -0.71 4.58 4.12
N MET A 196 -1.19 4.22 2.92
CA MET A 196 -2.63 4.13 2.64
C MET A 196 -3.30 3.06 3.49
N LYS A 197 -2.65 1.90 3.66
CA LYS A 197 -3.14 0.81 4.52
C LYS A 197 -3.23 1.23 5.98
N ASP A 198 -2.22 1.93 6.50
CA ASP A 198 -2.23 2.43 7.88
C ASP A 198 -3.30 3.50 8.12
N CYS A 199 -3.53 4.37 7.13
CA CYS A 199 -4.63 5.33 7.14
C CYS A 199 -6.00 4.62 7.12
N ALA A 200 -6.18 3.63 6.24
CA ALA A 200 -7.40 2.83 6.16
C ALA A 200 -7.67 2.07 7.46
N LYS A 201 -6.64 1.46 8.04
CA LYS A 201 -6.71 0.78 9.34
C LYS A 201 -7.08 1.72 10.47
N THR A 202 -6.50 2.93 10.50
CA THR A 202 -6.82 3.95 11.50
C THR A 202 -8.28 4.41 11.40
N TYR A 203 -8.76 4.60 10.17
CA TYR A 203 -10.17 4.90 9.92
C TYR A 203 -11.07 3.74 10.37
N PHE A 204 -10.73 2.50 9.99
CA PHE A 204 -11.46 1.29 10.40
C PHE A 204 -11.55 1.19 11.93
N ARG A 205 -10.44 1.33 12.68
CA ARG A 205 -10.45 1.32 14.16
C ARG A 205 -11.44 2.33 14.74
N THR A 206 -11.46 3.54 14.17
CA THR A 206 -12.34 4.62 14.63
C THR A 206 -13.81 4.28 14.40
N ILE A 207 -14.14 3.77 13.22
CA ILE A 207 -15.51 3.37 12.86
C ILE A 207 -15.94 2.12 13.63
N HIS A 208 -15.09 1.10 13.68
CA HIS A 208 -15.31 -0.15 14.42
C HIS A 208 -15.67 0.13 15.87
N LYS A 209 -14.91 1.00 16.56
CA LYS A 209 -15.24 1.43 17.92
C LYS A 209 -16.63 2.06 18.00
N ARG A 210 -16.97 2.98 17.10
CA ARG A 210 -18.27 3.67 17.10
C ARG A 210 -19.43 2.75 16.78
N VAL A 211 -19.25 1.84 15.83
CA VAL A 211 -20.26 0.86 15.43
C VAL A 211 -20.51 -0.13 16.58
N LYS A 212 -19.45 -0.59 17.27
CA LYS A 212 -19.56 -1.43 18.47
C LYS A 212 -20.26 -0.71 19.63
N GLU A 213 -20.00 0.59 19.82
CA GLU A 213 -20.73 1.43 20.77
C GLU A 213 -22.21 1.57 20.39
N GLU A 214 -22.54 1.75 19.11
CA GLU A 214 -23.93 1.89 18.63
C GLU A 214 -24.72 0.58 18.77
N MET A 215 -24.08 -0.57 18.55
CA MET A 215 -24.70 -1.90 18.71
C MET A 215 -24.91 -2.32 20.18
N SER A 216 -24.34 -1.59 21.15
CA SER A 216 -24.53 -1.86 22.57
C SER A 216 -25.59 -0.93 23.16
N ASP A 217 -26.56 -1.47 23.90
CA ASP A 217 -27.58 -0.66 24.59
C ASP A 217 -26.97 0.40 25.51
N GLN A 218 -25.85 0.08 26.18
CA GLN A 218 -25.14 1.01 27.04
C GLN A 218 -24.42 2.10 26.23
N GLY A 219 -23.84 1.76 25.09
CA GLY A 219 -23.16 2.71 24.20
C GLY A 219 -24.13 3.64 23.47
N ALA A 220 -25.29 3.14 23.06
CA ALA A 220 -26.38 3.94 22.51
C ALA A 220 -26.90 4.97 23.53
N ARG A 221 -27.09 4.58 24.80
CA ARG A 221 -27.47 5.49 25.90
C ARG A 221 -26.42 6.58 26.13
N ARG A 222 -25.15 6.20 26.28
CA ARG A 222 -24.04 7.16 26.47
C ARG A 222 -23.89 8.13 25.30
N THR A 223 -24.11 7.65 24.07
CA THR A 223 -24.05 8.50 22.88
C THR A 223 -25.19 9.52 22.85
N LYS A 224 -26.40 9.12 23.26
CA LYS A 224 -27.56 10.02 23.40
C LYS A 224 -27.31 11.08 24.49
N GLU A 225 -26.78 10.67 25.64
CA GLU A 225 -26.43 11.56 26.75
C GLU A 225 -25.37 12.60 26.34
N ARG A 226 -24.26 12.16 25.74
CA ARG A 226 -23.22 13.05 25.23
C ARG A 226 -23.76 14.04 24.20
N LEU A 227 -24.72 13.62 23.37
CA LEU A 227 -25.37 14.53 22.42
C LEU A 227 -26.19 15.61 23.14
N GLY A 228 -26.89 15.24 24.21
CA GLY A 228 -27.60 16.18 25.08
C GLY A 228 -26.66 17.20 25.71
N GLN A 229 -25.57 16.74 26.32
CA GLN A 229 -24.54 17.60 26.91
C GLN A 229 -23.89 18.52 25.87
N ASN A 230 -23.58 18.01 24.67
CA ASN A 230 -23.02 18.82 23.59
C ASN A 230 -24.00 19.87 23.08
N ARG A 231 -25.29 19.54 22.96
CA ARG A 231 -26.34 20.51 22.60
C ARG A 231 -26.46 21.59 23.66
N GLN A 232 -26.47 21.21 24.93
CA GLN A 232 -26.53 22.15 26.04
C GLN A 232 -25.31 23.08 26.04
N ARG A 233 -24.11 22.53 25.85
CA ARG A 233 -22.89 23.31 25.73
C ARG A 233 -22.94 24.26 24.52
N ALA A 234 -23.37 23.79 23.36
CA ALA A 234 -23.50 24.63 22.17
C ALA A 234 -24.47 25.79 22.40
N ARG A 235 -25.63 25.55 23.01
CA ARG A 235 -26.59 26.60 23.39
C ARG A 235 -25.96 27.63 24.32
N ARG A 236 -25.24 27.19 25.36
CA ARG A 236 -24.54 28.09 26.29
C ARG A 236 -23.51 28.96 25.57
N VAL A 237 -22.74 28.38 24.65
CA VAL A 237 -21.78 29.14 23.82
C VAL A 237 -22.48 30.17 22.94
N THR A 238 -23.61 29.81 22.32
CA THR A 238 -24.39 30.76 21.50
C THR A 238 -24.90 31.93 22.33
N VAL A 239 -25.48 31.66 23.51
CA VAL A 239 -25.97 32.70 24.43
C VAL A 239 -24.82 33.59 24.92
N ALA A 240 -23.68 33.00 25.30
CA ALA A 240 -22.48 33.74 25.70
C ALA A 240 -22.03 34.70 24.59
N THR A 241 -21.95 34.20 23.36
CA THR A 241 -21.56 34.97 22.18
C THR A 241 -22.52 36.14 21.93
N ALA A 242 -23.83 35.90 22.01
CA ALA A 242 -24.84 36.95 21.85
C ALA A 242 -24.73 38.02 22.94
N ARG A 243 -24.54 37.60 24.20
CA ARG A 243 -24.36 38.52 25.34
C ARG A 243 -23.09 39.35 25.22
N ARG A 244 -21.97 38.76 24.78
CA ARG A 244 -20.74 39.51 24.54
C ARG A 244 -20.95 40.57 23.47
N LYS A 245 -21.60 40.22 22.36
CA LYS A 245 -21.95 41.18 21.31
C LYS A 245 -22.77 42.36 21.83
N ALA A 246 -23.77 42.10 22.67
CA ALA A 246 -24.57 43.15 23.31
C ALA A 246 -23.76 43.98 24.32
N ALA A 247 -22.88 43.35 25.11
CA ALA A 247 -21.99 44.04 26.03
C ALA A 247 -21.03 44.97 25.27
N SER A 248 -20.41 44.52 24.19
CA SER A 248 -19.54 45.36 23.35
C SER A 248 -20.30 46.57 22.76
N GLN A 249 -21.58 46.41 22.40
CA GLN A 249 -22.44 47.52 21.96
C GLN A 249 -22.71 48.51 23.10
N TYR A 250 -23.08 48.01 24.28
CA TYR A 250 -23.30 48.84 25.47
C TYR A 250 -22.04 49.64 25.86
N GLU A 251 -20.86 49.02 25.84
CA GLU A 251 -19.58 49.69 26.11
C GLU A 251 -19.32 50.81 25.10
N ALA A 252 -19.60 50.57 23.82
CA ALA A 252 -19.46 51.57 22.77
C ALA A 252 -20.42 52.76 22.95
N GLU A 253 -21.65 52.52 23.41
CA GLU A 253 -22.67 53.55 23.59
C GLU A 253 -22.50 54.37 24.88
N THR A 254 -22.00 53.74 25.95
CA THR A 254 -21.99 54.34 27.29
C THR A 254 -20.59 54.73 27.78
N GLY A 255 -19.53 54.28 27.11
CA GLY A 255 -18.15 54.54 27.49
C GLY A 255 -17.66 53.73 28.71
N HIS A 256 -18.49 52.86 29.27
CA HIS A 256 -18.06 51.90 30.29
C HIS A 256 -17.16 50.84 29.67
N GLN A 257 -16.19 50.31 30.43
CA GLN A 257 -15.28 49.27 29.97
C GLN A 257 -15.40 48.02 30.85
N GLY A 258 -15.28 46.84 30.24
CA GLY A 258 -15.14 45.57 30.96
C GLY A 258 -16.47 44.82 31.23
N ALA A 259 -17.59 45.29 30.70
CA ALA A 259 -18.86 44.55 30.69
C ALA A 259 -18.75 43.22 29.92
N GLU A 260 -17.96 43.17 28.83
CA GLU A 260 -17.74 41.91 28.08
C GLU A 260 -17.01 40.86 28.94
N ALA A 261 -16.03 41.29 29.74
CA ALA A 261 -15.21 40.44 30.60
C ALA A 261 -16.00 39.81 31.76
N LEU A 262 -17.17 40.38 32.11
CA LEU A 262 -18.05 39.83 33.15
C LEU A 262 -18.84 38.58 32.68
N ILE A 263 -18.80 38.26 31.39
CA ILE A 263 -19.53 37.12 30.81
C ILE A 263 -18.64 35.85 30.85
N LEU A 264 -18.62 35.19 32.01
CA LEU A 264 -17.76 34.04 32.36
C LEU A 264 -18.31 32.65 31.95
N THR A 265 -18.95 32.52 30.78
CA THR A 265 -19.73 31.31 30.45
C THR A 265 -19.05 30.29 29.53
N ASP A 266 -17.79 30.50 29.13
CA ASP A 266 -17.12 29.61 28.15
C ASP A 266 -16.76 28.22 28.70
N LEU A 267 -16.62 28.10 30.02
CA LEU A 267 -16.13 26.87 30.68
C LEU A 267 -17.10 26.23 31.69
N GLY A 268 -18.29 26.80 31.87
CA GLY A 268 -19.40 26.13 32.54
C GLY A 268 -19.20 25.87 34.04
N SER A 269 -19.73 26.78 34.85
CA SER A 269 -20.40 26.43 36.10
C SER A 269 -21.39 27.55 36.43
N ASP A 270 -22.54 27.58 35.77
CA ASP A 270 -23.69 28.22 36.38
C ASP A 270 -24.31 27.17 37.31
N ILE A 271 -24.22 27.42 38.62
CA ILE A 271 -24.77 26.57 39.69
C ILE A 271 -26.30 26.55 39.65
N ILE A 272 -26.91 27.46 38.88
CA ILE A 272 -28.35 27.55 38.70
C ILE A 272 -28.72 26.71 37.47
N SER A 273 -29.06 25.45 37.73
CA SER A 273 -29.93 24.66 36.87
C SER A 273 -31.25 25.41 36.67
N CYS A 274 -31.31 26.35 35.72
CA CYS A 274 -32.60 26.87 35.28
C CYS A 274 -33.38 25.68 34.68
N ASN A 275 -34.54 25.39 35.25
CA ASN A 275 -35.47 24.43 34.68
C ASN A 275 -35.80 24.87 33.24
N ASP A 276 -35.55 23.99 32.27
CA ASP A 276 -35.76 24.25 30.84
C ASP A 276 -37.23 24.57 30.47
N ASN A 277 -38.16 24.55 31.43
CA ASN A 277 -39.57 24.91 31.23
C ASN A 277 -39.86 26.42 31.37
N GLU A 278 -38.87 27.23 31.76
CA GLU A 278 -39.07 28.67 32.03
C GLU A 278 -38.40 29.61 31.01
N VAL A 279 -37.71 29.07 30.00
CA VAL A 279 -37.06 29.90 28.97
C VAL A 279 -37.95 29.97 27.73
N SER A 280 -38.69 31.08 27.60
CA SER A 280 -39.52 31.40 26.44
C SER A 280 -38.70 31.49 25.15
N ASP A 281 -39.28 31.06 24.03
CA ASP A 281 -38.68 31.04 22.68
C ASP A 281 -38.46 32.45 22.08
N ASP A 282 -38.88 33.51 22.76
CA ASP A 282 -38.90 34.89 22.23
C ASP A 282 -37.54 35.60 22.18
N THR A 283 -36.42 34.94 22.51
CA THR A 283 -35.09 35.58 22.49
C THR A 283 -34.29 35.37 21.20
N LEU A 284 -34.92 34.90 20.12
CA LEU A 284 -34.29 34.72 18.80
C LEU A 284 -34.84 35.70 17.74
N GLN A 285 -34.62 37.00 17.97
CA GLN A 285 -34.61 38.01 16.91
C GLN A 285 -33.29 38.77 16.90
#